data_AF-A0AAP9LCR8-F1
#
_entry.id   AF-A0AAP9LCR8-F1
#
_cell.length_a   1.000
_cell.length_b   1.000
_cell.length_c   1.000
_cell.angle_alpha   90.00
_cell.angle_beta   90.00
_cell.angle_gamma   90.00
#
_symmetry.space_group_name_H-M   'P 1'
#
loop_
_entity.id
_entity.type
_entity.pdbx_description
1 polymer ?
#
loop_
_entity_poly.entity_id
_entity_poly.type
_entity_poly.pdbx_seq_one_letter_code
_entity_poly.pdbx_strand_id
1 'polypeptide(L)'
;MMTRQNYHDVFCQRLKQARLAKGLSQKKLGIAASIDEFVASTRINRYEKGVHEASIETAQQLAKVLDVPLAYFYTENDELAEMMLTFLTLSPEKRAEVLALVKNERNT
;
A
#
# COMPACT_ATOMS: atom_id res chain seq x y z
N MET A 1 5.32 20.91 -17.27
CA MET A 1 5.17 20.91 -15.79
C MET A 1 5.43 19.49 -15.30
N MET A 2 6.60 19.23 -14.72
CA MET A 2 6.98 17.89 -14.24
C MET A 2 6.28 17.56 -12.91
N THR A 3 5.15 16.85 -13.02
CA THR A 3 4.73 15.70 -12.20
C THR A 3 5.24 15.59 -10.76
N ARG A 4 4.92 16.57 -9.90
CA ARG A 4 5.00 16.40 -8.43
C ARG A 4 3.75 15.75 -7.81
N GLN A 5 2.65 15.60 -8.56
CA GLN A 5 1.33 15.30 -7.99
C GLN A 5 0.94 13.81 -7.91
N ASN A 6 1.54 12.91 -8.70
CA ASN A 6 0.93 11.57 -8.89
C ASN A 6 1.09 10.64 -7.68
N TYR A 7 2.31 10.48 -7.14
CA TYR A 7 2.57 9.50 -6.09
C TYR A 7 1.91 9.81 -4.74
N HIS A 8 1.63 11.08 -4.47
CA HIS A 8 0.89 11.49 -3.28
C HIS A 8 -0.56 11.05 -3.37
N ASP A 9 -1.22 11.30 -4.49
CA ASP A 9 -2.61 10.88 -4.72
C ASP A 9 -2.72 9.35 -4.74
N VAL A 10 -1.75 8.66 -5.35
CA VAL A 10 -1.64 7.19 -5.33
C VAL A 10 -1.51 6.67 -3.90
N PHE A 11 -0.64 7.28 -3.08
CA PHE A 11 -0.50 6.91 -1.66
C PHE A 11 -1.83 7.04 -0.91
N CYS A 12 -2.52 8.18 -1.08
CA CYS A 12 -3.82 8.43 -0.43
C CYS A 12 -4.85 7.34 -0.79
N GLN A 13 -4.95 7.02 -2.08
CA GLN A 13 -5.85 6.00 -2.59
C GLN A 13 -5.50 4.61 -2.06
N ARG A 14 -4.23 4.19 -2.19
CA ARG A 14 -3.76 2.86 -1.81
C ARG A 14 -3.84 2.64 -0.29
N LEU A 15 -3.51 3.65 0.52
CA LEU A 15 -3.68 3.58 1.97
C LEU A 15 -5.13 3.30 2.35
N LYS A 16 -6.08 4.03 1.74
CA LYS A 16 -7.51 3.85 2.00
C LYS A 16 -7.99 2.48 1.54
N GLN A 17 -7.58 2.02 0.36
CA GLN A 17 -7.92 0.70 -0.17
C GLN A 17 -7.44 -0.41 0.76
N ALA A 18 -6.15 -0.42 1.13
CA ALA A 18 -5.58 -1.41 2.02
C ALA A 18 -6.25 -1.39 3.40
N ARG A 19 -6.53 -0.20 3.95
CA ARG A 19 -7.25 -0.07 5.24
C ARG A 19 -8.64 -0.70 5.19
N LEU A 20 -9.40 -0.42 4.15
CA LEU A 20 -10.75 -0.96 3.98
C LEU A 20 -10.71 -2.47 3.77
N ALA A 21 -9.78 -2.98 2.95
CA ALA A 21 -9.58 -4.42 2.76
C ALA A 21 -9.21 -5.15 4.06
N LYS A 22 -8.45 -4.48 4.95
CA LYS A 22 -8.11 -4.99 6.29
C LYS A 22 -9.24 -4.86 7.32
N GLY A 23 -10.35 -4.18 6.97
CA GLY A 23 -11.49 -3.96 7.87
C GLY A 23 -11.21 -3.00 9.03
N LEU A 24 -10.21 -2.12 8.90
CA LEU A 24 -9.81 -1.20 9.97
C LEU A 24 -10.49 0.17 9.84
N SER A 25 -10.88 0.76 10.98
CA SER A 25 -11.21 2.19 11.03
C SER A 25 -9.94 3.03 10.99
N GLN A 26 -10.05 4.32 10.64
CA GLN A 26 -8.91 5.26 10.66
C GLN A 26 -8.24 5.30 12.04
N LYS A 27 -9.04 5.36 13.12
CA LYS A 27 -8.54 5.29 14.51
C LYS A 27 -7.79 3.99 14.79
N LYS A 28 -8.38 2.83 14.44
CA LYS A 28 -7.75 1.52 14.69
C LYS A 28 -6.44 1.36 13.93
N LEU A 29 -6.39 1.77 12.67
CA LEU A 29 -5.14 1.77 11.89
C LEU A 29 -4.08 2.67 12.53
N GLY A 30 -4.45 3.89 12.91
CA GLY A 30 -3.50 4.82 13.51
C GLY A 30 -2.88 4.29 14.80
N ILE A 31 -3.69 3.77 15.71
CA ILE A 31 -3.23 3.16 16.97
C ILE A 31 -2.31 1.96 16.69
N ALA A 32 -2.71 1.07 15.78
CA ALA A 32 -1.90 -0.09 15.43
C ALA A 32 -0.56 0.29 14.77
N ALA A 33 -0.50 1.43 14.08
CA ALA A 33 0.72 2.01 13.51
C ALA A 33 1.49 2.91 14.49
N SER A 34 1.25 2.76 15.80
CA SER A 34 1.92 3.51 16.88
C SER A 34 1.70 5.03 16.82
N ILE A 35 0.59 5.49 16.24
CA ILE A 35 0.15 6.89 16.34
C ILE A 35 -0.65 7.04 17.63
N ASP A 36 -0.35 8.10 18.39
CA ASP A 36 -1.07 8.46 19.61
C ASP A 36 -2.59 8.43 19.41
N GLU A 37 -3.30 7.79 20.35
CA GLU A 37 -4.73 7.48 20.24
C GLU A 37 -5.60 8.73 20.04
N PHE A 38 -5.25 9.86 20.66
CA PHE A 38 -6.04 11.09 20.61
C PHE A 38 -6.00 11.75 19.23
N VAL A 39 -4.94 11.48 18.45
CA VAL A 39 -4.76 12.04 17.11
C VAL A 39 -4.81 11.00 15.99
N ALA A 40 -4.87 9.71 16.32
CA ALA A 40 -4.82 8.59 15.37
C ALA A 40 -5.82 8.73 14.22
N SER A 41 -7.10 8.94 14.51
CA SER A 41 -8.13 9.06 13.48
C SER A 41 -7.87 10.26 12.56
N THR A 42 -7.56 11.43 13.14
CA THR A 42 -7.30 12.67 12.40
C THR A 42 -6.06 12.55 11.52
N ARG A 43 -4.99 11.90 12.02
CA ARG A 43 -3.74 11.75 11.28
C ARG A 43 -3.91 10.83 10.06
N ILE A 44 -4.55 9.67 10.22
CA ILE A 44 -4.87 8.79 9.10
C ILE A 44 -5.82 9.47 8.11
N ASN A 45 -6.83 10.21 8.59
CA ASN A 45 -7.73 10.96 7.73
C ASN A 45 -6.98 11.96 6.84
N ARG A 46 -6.03 12.72 7.41
CA ARG A 46 -5.21 13.67 6.66
C ARG A 46 -4.32 12.99 5.63
N TYR A 47 -3.81 11.80 5.92
CA TYR A 47 -3.09 10.98 4.93
C TYR A 47 -3.99 10.51 3.80
N GLU A 48 -5.17 9.96 4.09
CA GLU A 48 -6.10 9.50 3.05
C GLU A 48 -6.71 10.63 2.20
N LYS A 49 -6.67 11.85 2.71
CA LYS A 49 -7.16 13.06 2.02
C LYS A 49 -6.04 13.84 1.34
N GLY A 50 -4.79 13.42 1.47
CA GLY A 50 -3.64 14.12 0.92
C GLY A 50 -3.36 15.48 1.55
N VAL A 51 -3.89 15.75 2.74
CA VAL A 51 -3.63 17.00 3.49
C VAL A 51 -2.20 17.01 4.03
N HIS A 52 -1.70 15.85 4.44
CA HIS A 52 -0.32 15.66 4.84
C HIS A 52 0.27 14.45 4.16
N GLU A 53 1.57 14.51 3.90
CA GLU A 53 2.36 13.38 3.44
C GLU A 53 2.83 12.57 4.66
N ALA A 54 2.76 11.24 4.53
CA ALA A 54 3.35 10.35 5.51
C ALA A 54 4.85 10.26 5.26
N SER A 55 5.67 10.30 6.31
CA SER A 55 7.09 9.96 6.17
C SER A 55 7.24 8.50 5.74
N ILE A 56 8.39 8.13 5.16
CA ILE A 56 8.63 6.75 4.73
C ILE A 56 8.56 5.76 5.90
N GLU A 57 9.01 6.18 7.09
CA GLU A 57 8.92 5.37 8.32
C GLU A 57 7.46 5.16 8.71
N THR A 58 6.64 6.20 8.62
CA THR A 58 5.19 6.10 8.88
C THR A 58 4.53 5.17 7.87
N ALA A 59 4.86 5.32 6.58
CA ALA A 59 4.37 4.44 5.51
C ALA A 59 4.77 2.97 5.76
N GLN A 60 5.99 2.70 6.22
CA GLN A 60 6.43 1.35 6.59
C GLN A 60 5.62 0.76 7.75
N GLN A 61 5.32 1.55 8.79
CA GLN A 61 4.48 1.08 9.90
C GLN A 61 3.06 0.78 9.43
N LEU A 62 2.48 1.65 8.59
CA LEU A 62 1.15 1.43 8.02
C LEU A 62 1.12 0.17 7.15
N ALA A 63 2.13 -0.02 6.29
CA ALA A 63 2.24 -1.19 5.42
C ALA A 63 2.30 -2.49 6.22
N LYS A 64 3.09 -2.50 7.31
CA LYS A 64 3.19 -3.63 8.23
C LYS A 64 1.84 -3.97 8.88
N VAL A 65 1.12 -2.98 9.39
CA VAL A 65 -0.21 -3.19 10.01
C VAL A 65 -1.24 -3.70 9.01
N LEU A 66 -1.15 -3.23 7.77
CA LEU A 66 -2.07 -3.57 6.70
C LEU A 66 -1.73 -4.89 6.00
N ASP A 67 -0.60 -5.51 6.35
CA ASP A 67 -0.06 -6.71 5.69
C ASP A 67 0.07 -6.54 4.16
N VAL A 68 0.55 -5.37 3.74
CA VAL A 68 0.86 -5.07 2.33
C VAL A 68 2.32 -4.64 2.17
N PRO A 69 2.95 -4.85 1.00
CA PRO A 69 4.27 -4.29 0.73
C PRO A 69 4.23 -2.77 0.76
N LEU A 70 5.33 -2.15 1.19
CA LEU A 70 5.48 -0.69 1.10
C LEU A 70 5.27 -0.18 -0.32
N ALA A 71 5.76 -0.93 -1.32
CA ALA A 71 5.63 -0.58 -2.73
C ALA A 71 4.16 -0.46 -3.19
N TYR A 72 3.22 -1.16 -2.53
CA TYR A 72 1.79 -1.08 -2.85
C TYR A 72 1.28 0.37 -2.74
N PHE A 73 1.75 1.13 -1.75
CA PHE A 73 1.32 2.52 -1.59
C PHE A 73 1.76 3.46 -2.71
N TYR A 74 2.73 3.07 -3.52
CA TYR A 74 3.27 3.90 -4.60
C TYR A 74 3.06 3.27 -5.98
N THR A 75 2.22 2.24 -6.07
CA THR A 75 1.91 1.56 -7.33
C THR A 75 0.65 2.16 -7.95
N GLU A 76 0.83 3.01 -8.97
CA GLU A 76 -0.29 3.67 -9.65
C GLU A 76 -1.17 2.69 -10.43
N ASN A 77 -0.55 1.76 -11.17
CA ASN A 77 -1.27 0.80 -11.99
C ASN A 77 -2.03 -0.23 -11.11
N ASP A 78 -3.35 -0.29 -11.28
CA ASP A 78 -4.23 -1.16 -10.49
C ASP A 78 -3.93 -2.65 -10.70
N GLU A 79 -3.69 -3.08 -11.94
CA GLU A 79 -3.36 -4.48 -12.26
C GLU A 79 -2.04 -4.89 -11.59
N LEU A 80 -1.03 -4.02 -11.59
CA LEU A 80 0.25 -4.26 -10.92
C LEU A 80 0.09 -4.33 -9.40
N ALA A 81 -0.75 -3.46 -8.82
CA ALA A 81 -1.03 -3.47 -7.39
C ALA A 81 -1.75 -4.75 -6.96
N GLU A 82 -2.75 -5.19 -7.73
CA GLU A 82 -3.46 -6.45 -7.51
C GLU A 82 -2.56 -7.67 -7.70
N MET A 83 -1.76 -7.67 -8.79
CA MET A 83 -0.79 -8.72 -9.05
C MET A 83 0.21 -8.85 -7.89
N MET A 84 0.72 -7.73 -7.37
CA MET A 84 1.65 -7.72 -6.23
C MET A 84 1.03 -8.35 -4.98
N LEU A 85 -0.19 -7.95 -4.61
CA LEU A 85 -0.87 -8.51 -3.44
C LEU A 85 -1.16 -10.00 -3.62
N THR A 86 -1.70 -10.38 -4.78
CA THR A 86 -2.04 -11.78 -5.09
C THR A 86 -0.80 -12.66 -5.12
N PHE A 87 0.26 -12.22 -5.80
CA PHE A 87 1.54 -12.93 -5.89
C PHE A 87 2.13 -13.23 -4.50
N LEU A 88 1.97 -12.32 -3.54
CA LEU A 88 2.45 -12.49 -2.17
C LEU A 88 1.58 -13.41 -1.31
N THR A 89 0.39 -13.79 -1.76
CA THR A 89 -0.40 -14.86 -1.13
C THR A 89 -0.05 -16.25 -1.67
N LEU A 90 0.61 -16.34 -2.83
CA LEU A 90 0.99 -17.62 -3.43
C LEU A 90 2.09 -18.31 -2.63
N SER A 91 2.14 -19.64 -2.73
CA SER A 91 3.25 -20.45 -2.22
C SER A 91 4.55 -20.17 -2.99
N PRO A 92 5.73 -20.46 -2.42
CA PRO A 92 7.00 -20.27 -3.11
C PRO A 92 7.08 -20.96 -4.47
N GLU A 93 6.51 -22.16 -4.60
CA GLU A 93 6.48 -22.94 -5.84
C GLU A 93 5.64 -22.22 -6.90
N LYS A 94 4.44 -21.74 -6.54
CA LYS A 94 3.57 -20.99 -7.46
C LYS A 94 4.16 -19.66 -7.87
N ARG A 95 4.88 -18.97 -6.98
CA ARG A 95 5.64 -17.77 -7.34
C ARG A 95 6.72 -18.06 -8.38
N ALA A 96 7.43 -19.17 -8.23
CA ALA A 96 8.45 -19.59 -9.19
C ALA A 96 7.84 -19.91 -10.57
N GLU A 97 6.69 -20.59 -10.61
CA GLU A 97 5.94 -20.86 -11.85
C GLU A 97 5.53 -19.56 -12.56
N VAL A 98 4.92 -18.61 -11.84
CA VAL A 98 4.51 -17.31 -12.41
C VAL A 98 5.72 -16.53 -12.94
N LEU A 99 6.83 -16.50 -12.19
CA LEU A 99 8.05 -15.82 -12.63
C LEU A 99 8.66 -16.48 -13.87
N ALA A 100 8.62 -17.80 -13.97
CA ALA A 100 9.10 -18.52 -15.16
C ALA A 100 8.24 -18.19 -16.39
N LEU A 101 6.91 -18.19 -16.24
CA LEU A 101 5.96 -17.83 -17.30
C LEU A 101 6.27 -16.42 -17.85
N VAL A 102 6.32 -15.41 -16.98
CA VAL A 102 6.57 -14.01 -17.39
C VAL A 102 7.95 -13.85 -18.04
N LYS A 103 8.98 -14.58 -17.59
CA LYS A 103 10.32 -14.55 -18.19
C LYS A 103 10.35 -15.15 -19.59
N ASN A 104 9.58 -16.21 -19.85
CA ASN A 104 9.55 -16.86 -21.15
C ASN A 104 8.86 -15.97 -22.20
N GLU A 105 7.76 -15.32 -21.84
CA GLU A 105 7.05 -14.36 -22.70
C GLU A 105 7.91 -13.13 -23.04
N ARG A 106 8.81 -12.71 -22.14
CA ARG A 106 9.74 -11.58 -22.40
C ARG A 106 10.83 -11.91 -23.42
N ASN A 107 11.17 -13.18 -23.59
CA ASN A 107 12.25 -13.64 -24.46
C ASN A 107 11.77 -14.12 -25.84
N THR A 108 10.48 -13.95 -26.14
CA THR A 108 9.86 -14.22 -27.45
C THR A 108 9.50 -12.89 -28.11
#